data_AF-A0AAP9E471-F1
#
_entry.id   AF-A0AAP9E471-F1
#
_cell.length_a   1.000
_cell.length_b   1.000
_cell.length_c   1.000
_cell.angle_alpha   90.00
_cell.angle_beta   90.00
_cell.angle_gamma   90.00
#
_symmetry.space_group_name_H-M   'P 1'
#
loop_
_entity.id
_entity.type
_entity.pdbx_description
1 polymer ?
#
loop_
_entity_poly.entity_id
_entity_poly.type
_entity_poly.pdbx_seq_one_letter_code
_entity_poly.pdbx_strand_id
1 'polypeptide(L)'
;MRVRPELDPDVDDLAPAEPEVTIYDERHFVTYLRLLDAAADGADWQEVAQIVLHRDPSDEHARLCWQSHLERAHWMTKTGYLKILEQATAEARSTRN
;
A
#
# COMPACT_ATOMS: atom_id res chain seq x y z
N MET A 1 -5.71 13.09 -2.78
CA MET A 1 -5.65 12.25 -1.56
C MET A 1 -6.62 12.83 -0.56
N ARG A 2 -7.52 12.00 -0.07
CA ARG A 2 -8.57 12.28 0.92
C ARG A 2 -7.98 12.28 2.33
N VAL A 3 -6.91 11.53 2.56
CA VAL A 3 -6.16 11.50 3.82
C VAL A 3 -4.66 11.71 3.61
N ARG A 4 -3.98 12.17 4.65
CA ARG A 4 -2.52 12.30 4.64
C ARG A 4 -1.88 10.91 4.80
N PRO A 5 -0.87 10.55 3.99
CA PRO A 5 -0.10 9.34 4.22
C PRO A 5 0.60 9.35 5.58
N GLU A 6 0.61 8.20 6.23
CA GLU A 6 1.27 7.98 7.51
C GLU A 6 2.66 7.37 7.26
N LEU A 7 3.65 7.72 8.10
CA LEU A 7 5.04 7.31 7.87
C LEU A 7 5.30 5.86 8.29
N ASP A 8 4.64 5.41 9.36
CA ASP A 8 4.86 4.11 9.99
C ASP A 8 3.56 3.59 10.64
N PRO A 9 2.45 3.46 9.89
CA PRO A 9 1.19 2.94 10.41
C PRO A 9 1.26 1.42 10.63
N ASP A 10 0.50 0.92 11.61
CA ASP A 10 0.18 -0.50 11.69
C ASP A 10 -0.74 -0.90 10.51
N VAL A 11 -0.58 -2.13 10.05
CA VAL A 11 -1.38 -2.68 8.94
C VAL A 11 -2.44 -3.66 9.42
N ASP A 12 -3.53 -3.74 8.68
CA ASP A 12 -4.51 -4.83 8.82
C ASP A 12 -3.88 -6.18 8.41
N ASP A 13 -4.52 -7.29 8.77
CA ASP A 13 -3.99 -8.63 8.48
C ASP A 13 -3.86 -8.87 6.96
N LEU A 14 -4.71 -8.23 6.15
CA LEU A 14 -4.69 -8.29 4.70
C LEU A 14 -4.81 -6.89 4.11
N ALA A 15 -4.10 -6.67 3.01
CA ALA A 15 -4.29 -5.47 2.21
C ALA A 15 -5.65 -5.47 1.47
N PRO A 16 -6.18 -4.29 1.12
CA PRO A 16 -7.36 -4.16 0.27
C PRO A 16 -7.21 -4.89 -1.07
N ALA A 17 -8.27 -5.56 -1.51
CA ALA A 17 -8.31 -6.29 -2.79
C ALA A 17 -9.28 -5.64 -3.80
N GLU A 18 -9.92 -4.54 -3.40
CA GLU A 18 -10.89 -3.82 -4.21
C GLU A 18 -10.23 -3.22 -5.47
N PRO A 19 -10.96 -3.12 -6.59
CA PRO A 19 -10.43 -2.54 -7.81
C PRO A 19 -10.32 -1.00 -7.74
N GLU A 20 -10.55 -0.39 -6.58
CA GLU A 20 -10.47 1.06 -6.39
C GLU A 20 -9.40 1.42 -5.35
N VAL A 21 -8.90 2.65 -5.42
CA VAL A 21 -8.00 3.21 -4.40
C VAL A 21 -8.82 3.62 -3.19
N THR A 22 -8.57 2.95 -2.07
CA THR A 22 -9.27 3.09 -0.80
C THR A 22 -8.59 4.13 0.11
N ILE A 23 -9.26 4.49 1.20
CA ILE A 23 -8.64 5.31 2.27
C ILE A 23 -7.47 4.57 2.92
N TYR A 24 -7.55 3.23 2.99
CA TYR A 24 -6.47 2.41 3.51
C TYR A 24 -5.21 2.58 2.65
N ASP A 25 -5.34 2.49 1.33
CA ASP A 25 -4.21 2.69 0.42
C ASP A 25 -3.54 4.06 0.63
N GLU A 26 -4.36 5.11 0.71
CA GLU A 26 -3.87 6.48 0.88
C GLU A 26 -3.11 6.71 2.19
N ARG A 27 -3.52 6.05 3.28
CA ARG A 27 -2.77 6.06 4.55
C ARG A 27 -1.43 5.33 4.42
N HIS A 28 -1.40 4.23 3.67
CA HIS A 28 -0.29 3.29 3.60
C HIS A 28 0.67 3.51 2.42
N PHE A 29 0.60 4.64 1.71
CA PHE A 29 1.51 4.89 0.58
C PHE A 29 2.99 4.78 0.97
N VAL A 30 3.38 5.26 2.15
CA VAL A 30 4.78 5.14 2.61
C VAL A 30 5.14 3.67 2.88
N THR A 31 4.25 2.91 3.52
CA THR A 31 4.41 1.46 3.72
C THR A 31 4.59 0.74 2.39
N TYR A 32 3.77 1.03 1.38
CA TYR A 32 3.90 0.43 0.05
C TYR A 32 5.23 0.75 -0.64
N LEU A 33 5.71 2.00 -0.54
CA LEU A 33 7.02 2.36 -1.09
C LEU A 33 8.15 1.59 -0.40
N ARG A 34 8.11 1.48 0.94
CA ARG A 34 9.12 0.70 1.70
C ARG A 34 9.09 -0.79 1.33
N LEU A 35 7.92 -1.38 1.09
CA LEU A 35 7.80 -2.76 0.62
C LEU A 35 8.39 -2.94 -0.79
N LEU A 36 8.13 -1.99 -1.69
CA LEU A 36 8.64 -2.04 -3.06
C LEU A 36 10.16 -1.88 -3.10
N ASP A 37 10.73 -0.96 -2.30
CA ASP A 37 12.17 -0.77 -2.18
C ASP A 37 12.84 -2.04 -1.62
N ALA A 38 12.30 -2.60 -0.54
CA ALA A 38 12.83 -3.84 0.04
C ALA A 38 12.75 -5.04 -0.93
N ALA A 39 11.67 -5.14 -1.71
CA ALA A 39 11.53 -6.17 -2.74
C ALA A 39 12.53 -5.97 -3.89
N ALA A 40 12.81 -4.72 -4.27
CA ALA A 40 13.81 -4.39 -5.29
C ALA A 40 15.24 -4.71 -4.83
N ASP A 41 15.52 -4.54 -3.53
CA ASP A 41 16.80 -4.88 -2.90
C ASP A 41 16.95 -6.39 -2.62
N GLY A 42 15.90 -7.19 -2.85
CA GLY A 42 15.90 -8.63 -2.59
C GLY A 42 15.95 -8.99 -1.10
N ALA A 43 15.43 -8.12 -0.23
CA ALA A 43 15.42 -8.31 1.21
C ALA A 43 14.60 -9.55 1.63
N ASP A 44 14.94 -10.13 2.77
CA ASP A 44 14.18 -11.26 3.33
C ASP A 44 12.78 -10.78 3.76
N TRP A 45 11.75 -11.51 3.32
CA TRP A 45 10.37 -11.22 3.68
C TRP A 45 10.14 -11.20 5.20
N GLN A 46 10.91 -11.96 5.99
CA GLN A 46 10.78 -11.97 7.45
C GLN A 46 11.23 -10.64 8.07
N GLU A 47 12.35 -10.10 7.61
CA GLU A 47 12.85 -8.79 8.05
C GLU A 47 11.89 -7.68 7.63
N VAL A 48 11.36 -7.76 6.41
CA VAL A 48 10.39 -6.79 5.89
C VAL A 48 9.07 -6.85 6.67
N ALA A 49 8.55 -8.06 6.95
CA ALA A 49 7.34 -8.23 7.74
C ALA A 49 7.50 -7.62 9.15
N GLN A 50 8.65 -7.81 9.78
CA GLN A 50 8.93 -7.26 11.11
C GLN A 50 9.12 -5.74 11.08
N ILE A 51 9.92 -5.21 10.16
CA ILE A 51 10.35 -3.80 10.16
C ILE A 51 9.34 -2.86 9.49
N VAL A 52 8.62 -3.34 8.46
CA VAL A 52 7.72 -2.50 7.65
C VAL A 52 6.25 -2.74 7.99
N LEU A 53 5.88 -3.96 8.38
CA LEU A 53 4.48 -4.33 8.66
C LEU A 53 4.21 -4.57 10.15
N HIS A 54 5.23 -4.47 11.00
CA HIS A 54 5.15 -4.71 12.44
C HIS A 54 4.58 -6.10 12.78
N ARG A 55 4.82 -7.10 11.92
CA ARG A 55 4.36 -8.48 12.11
C ARG A 55 5.50 -9.38 12.58
N ASP A 56 5.19 -10.24 13.54
CA ASP A 56 6.12 -11.29 13.99
C ASP A 56 6.27 -12.34 12.88
N PRO A 57 7.46 -12.55 12.29
CA PRO A 57 7.65 -13.51 11.21
C PRO A 57 7.47 -14.98 11.64
N SER A 58 7.32 -15.26 12.95
CA SER A 58 6.93 -16.58 13.46
C SER A 58 5.42 -16.82 13.48
N ASP A 59 4.61 -15.78 13.30
CA ASP A 59 3.16 -15.89 13.11
C ASP A 59 2.87 -16.54 11.75
N GLU A 60 2.00 -17.54 11.73
CA GLU A 60 1.59 -18.24 10.52
C GLU A 60 0.93 -17.32 9.48
N HIS A 61 0.33 -16.22 9.93
CA HIS A 61 -0.33 -15.22 9.09
C HIS A 61 0.62 -14.12 8.60
N ALA A 62 1.81 -13.94 9.17
CA ALA A 62 2.72 -12.85 8.80
C ALA A 62 3.15 -12.93 7.34
N ARG A 63 3.39 -14.15 6.83
CA ARG A 63 3.73 -14.36 5.42
C ARG A 63 2.61 -13.90 4.49
N LEU A 64 1.36 -14.21 4.84
CA LEU A 64 0.19 -13.83 4.06
C LEU A 64 -0.05 -12.32 4.09
N CYS A 65 0.10 -11.70 5.27
CA CYS A 65 0.06 -10.25 5.43
C CYS A 65 1.09 -9.58 4.52
N TRP A 66 2.35 -10.02 4.58
CA TRP A 66 3.41 -9.51 3.71
C TRP A 66 3.11 -9.66 2.22
N GLN A 67 2.66 -10.85 1.79
CA GLN A 67 2.31 -11.10 0.39
C GLN A 67 1.18 -10.18 -0.10
N SER A 68 0.09 -10.09 0.65
CA SER A 68 -1.07 -9.27 0.24
C SER A 68 -0.69 -7.79 0.14
N HIS A 69 0.12 -7.27 1.06
CA HIS A 69 0.58 -5.89 1.02
C HIS A 69 1.57 -5.62 -0.11
N LEU A 70 2.49 -6.54 -0.39
CA LEU A 70 3.41 -6.41 -1.52
C LEU A 70 2.67 -6.47 -2.86
N GLU A 71 1.70 -7.39 -3.00
CA GLU A 71 0.83 -7.47 -4.17
C GLU A 71 0.03 -6.18 -4.36
N ARG A 72 -0.53 -5.64 -3.27
CA ARG A 72 -1.26 -4.38 -3.32
C ARG A 72 -0.36 -3.20 -3.69
N ALA A 73 0.86 -3.15 -3.15
CA ALA A 73 1.86 -2.14 -3.51
C ALA A 73 2.19 -2.20 -5.02
N HIS A 74 2.38 -3.40 -5.59
CA HIS A 74 2.54 -3.55 -7.03
C HIS A 74 1.30 -3.16 -7.84
N TRP A 75 0.10 -3.42 -7.33
CA TRP A 75 -1.12 -2.96 -7.98
C TRP A 75 -1.21 -1.43 -7.99
N MET A 76 -0.77 -0.76 -6.92
CA MET A 76 -0.70 0.70 -6.86
C MET A 76 0.19 1.29 -7.95
N THR A 77 1.31 0.65 -8.29
CA THR A 77 2.21 1.11 -9.36
C THR A 77 1.70 0.82 -10.77
N LYS A 78 0.83 -0.17 -10.95
CA LYS A 78 0.33 -0.59 -12.28
C LYS A 78 -1.03 0.02 -12.62
N THR A 79 -1.91 0.12 -11.63
CA THR A 79 -3.32 0.47 -11.80
C THR A 79 -3.74 1.59 -10.85
N GLY A 80 -3.32 1.54 -9.58
CA GLY A 80 -3.76 2.51 -8.58
C GLY A 80 -3.40 3.95 -8.94
N TYR A 81 -2.19 4.19 -9.47
CA TYR A 81 -1.78 5.54 -9.87
C TYR A 81 -2.67 6.14 -10.97
N LEU A 82 -3.14 5.33 -11.94
CA LEU A 82 -4.05 5.78 -12.99
C LEU A 82 -5.37 6.26 -12.40
N LYS A 83 -5.90 5.52 -11.42
CA LYS A 83 -7.14 5.87 -10.72
C LYS A 83 -7.00 7.17 -9.94
N ILE A 84 -5.86 7.42 -9.32
CA ILE A 84 -5.57 8.70 -8.66
C ILE A 84 -5.60 9.85 -9.68
N LEU A 85 -4.99 9.66 -10.85
CA LEU A 85 -4.99 10.68 -11.92
C LEU A 85 -6.40 10.94 -12.48
N GLU A 86 -7.20 9.90 -12.67
CA GLU A 86 -8.59 10.00 -13.09
C GLU A 86 -9.43 10.80 -12.08
N GLN A 87 -9.29 10.49 -10.78
CA GLN A 87 -9.96 11.20 -9.69
C GLN A 87 -9.57 12.68 -9.67
N ALA A 88 -8.28 12.99 -9.71
CA ALA A 88 -7.78 14.37 -9.73
C ALA A 88 -8.29 15.15 -10.96
N THR A 89 -8.39 14.50 -12.11
CA THR A 89 -8.91 15.11 -13.34
C THR A 89 -10.41 15.39 -13.24
N ALA A 90 -11.18 14.47 -12.66
CA ALA A 90 -12.61 14.67 -12.43
C ALA A 90 -12.89 15.81 -11.45
N GLU A 91 -12.14 15.87 -10.34
CA GLU A 91 -12.20 16.95 -9.35
C GLU A 91 -11.93 18.32 -9.99
N ALA A 92 -10.84 18.44 -10.76
CA ALA A 92 -10.48 19.69 -11.43
C ALA A 92 -11.54 20.17 -12.45
N ARG A 93 -12.26 19.24 -13.10
CA ARG A 93 -13.38 19.58 -13.99
C ARG A 93 -14.59 20.07 -13.19
N SER A 94 -14.87 19.46 -12.05
CA SER A 94 -15.98 19.85 -11.17
C SER A 94 -15.78 21.23 -10.54
N THR A 95 -14.54 21.64 -10.26
CA THR A 95 -14.25 22.97 -9.68
C THR A 95 -14.36 24.11 -10.72
N ARG A 96 -14.38 23.79 -12.01
CA ARG A 96 -14.39 24.77 -13.10
C ARG A 96 -15.79 25.10 -13.64
N ASN A 97 -16.81 24.34 -13.23
CA ASN A 97 -18.22 24.56 -13.56
C ASN A 97 -18.93 25.21 -12.39
#